data_AF-A0A922W2E5-F1
#
_entry.id   AF-A0A922W2E5-F1
#
_cell.length_a   1.000
_cell.length_b   1.000
_cell.length_c   1.000
_cell.angle_alpha   90.00
_cell.angle_beta   90.00
_cell.angle_gamma   90.00
#
_symmetry.space_group_name_H-M   'P 1'
#
loop_
_entity.id
_entity.type
_entity.pdbx_description
1 polymer ?
#
loop_
_entity_poly.entity_id
_entity_poly.type
_entity_poly.pdbx_seq_one_letter_code
_entity_poly.pdbx_strand_id
1 'polypeptide(L)'
;MTPTDLFRKGLISAAMLSLSACGVVESDPNRFENLAGRVADIRLSTNASHDAPVAAPKGQDAGLRQALRVEVLDPHALWDARDGGLRGVIEAAAPAVAEAAAPAIVQAASDQVSRSVSEHLRPAVSTPVRPAAVIQLGAFSSEASAREAWTRFSTGAARAALDGLSPRFEPVTVDGRRLVRLKVGAPAATAAEICRAAQVNDPWCAAAGRA
;
A
#
# COMPACT_ATOMS: atom_id res chain seq x y z
N MET A 1 37.16 -37.81 -33.05
CA MET A 1 36.93 -36.90 -31.90
C MET A 1 36.72 -35.50 -32.46
N THR A 2 35.47 -35.06 -32.53
CA THR A 2 35.07 -33.79 -33.15
C THR A 2 35.18 -32.64 -32.15
N PRO A 3 35.55 -31.43 -32.60
CA PRO A 3 35.88 -30.27 -31.74
C PRO A 3 34.67 -29.62 -31.03
N THR A 4 33.47 -30.20 -31.14
CA THR A 4 32.21 -29.62 -30.64
C THR A 4 31.95 -29.84 -29.15
N ASP A 5 32.60 -30.82 -28.51
CA ASP A 5 32.32 -31.16 -27.10
C ASP A 5 33.10 -30.30 -26.07
N LEU A 6 34.17 -29.63 -26.49
CA LEU A 6 34.96 -28.75 -25.60
C LEU A 6 34.29 -27.39 -25.39
N PHE A 7 33.64 -26.85 -26.42
CA PHE A 7 32.94 -25.56 -26.33
C PHE A 7 31.70 -25.62 -25.43
N ARG A 8 30.99 -26.76 -25.41
CA ARG A 8 29.78 -26.93 -24.58
C ARG A 8 30.09 -27.00 -23.08
N LYS A 9 31.26 -27.54 -22.70
CA LYS A 9 31.69 -27.59 -21.29
C LYS A 9 32.23 -26.25 -20.79
N GLY A 10 32.94 -25.49 -21.65
CA GLY A 10 33.41 -24.15 -21.29
C GLY A 10 32.28 -23.13 -21.06
N LEU A 11 31.18 -23.25 -21.82
CA LEU A 11 30.06 -22.31 -21.72
C LEU A 11 29.22 -22.49 -20.45
N ILE A 12 29.17 -23.70 -19.88
CA ILE A 12 28.45 -23.99 -18.63
C ILE A 12 29.24 -23.47 -17.42
N SER A 13 30.58 -23.49 -17.45
CA SER A 13 31.43 -22.94 -16.39
C SER A 13 31.33 -21.41 -16.31
N ALA A 14 31.24 -20.72 -17.45
CA ALA A 14 31.12 -19.26 -17.49
C ALA A 14 29.76 -18.76 -16.93
N ALA A 15 28.68 -19.51 -17.12
CA ALA A 15 27.35 -19.13 -16.63
C ALA A 15 27.19 -19.25 -15.09
N MET A 16 27.97 -20.12 -14.43
CA MET A 16 27.95 -20.23 -12.96
C MET A 16 28.73 -19.11 -12.26
N LEU A 17 29.68 -18.43 -12.94
CA LEU A 17 30.41 -17.29 -12.38
C LEU A 17 29.62 -15.97 -12.42
N SER A 18 28.59 -15.86 -13.26
CA SER A 18 27.77 -14.65 -13.37
C SER A 18 26.70 -14.48 -12.28
N LEU A 19 26.40 -15.52 -11.48
CA LEU A 19 25.41 -15.43 -10.40
C LEU A 19 25.98 -14.99 -9.04
N SER A 20 27.30 -14.83 -8.91
CA SER A 20 27.95 -14.42 -7.65
C SER A 20 28.20 -12.91 -7.54
N ALA A 21 27.80 -12.12 -8.53
CA ALA A 21 28.09 -10.68 -8.58
C ALA A 21 27.08 -9.79 -7.83
N CYS A 22 25.96 -10.33 -7.33
CA CYS A 22 24.95 -9.54 -6.61
C CYS A 22 25.11 -9.53 -5.07
N GLY A 23 26.20 -10.07 -4.50
CA GLY A 23 26.38 -10.20 -3.05
C GLY A 23 27.66 -9.59 -2.44
N VAL A 24 28.59 -9.10 -3.26
CA VAL A 24 29.95 -8.71 -2.81
C VAL A 24 30.02 -7.29 -2.24
N VAL A 25 28.94 -6.50 -2.32
CA VAL A 25 28.90 -5.15 -1.74
C VAL A 25 28.52 -5.14 -0.24
N GLU A 26 27.93 -6.22 0.29
CA GLU A 26 27.46 -6.25 1.69
C GLU A 26 28.56 -6.63 2.70
N SER A 27 29.71 -7.15 2.25
CA SER A 27 30.74 -7.73 3.13
C SER A 27 31.77 -6.73 3.68
N ASP A 28 31.77 -5.46 3.24
CA ASP A 28 32.73 -4.45 3.70
C ASP A 28 32.27 -3.84 5.05
N PRO A 29 33.04 -4.03 6.14
CA PRO A 29 32.73 -3.43 7.44
C PRO A 29 32.79 -1.90 7.40
N ASN A 30 33.52 -1.30 6.47
CA ASN A 30 33.71 0.15 6.36
C ASN A 30 32.79 0.80 5.30
N ARG A 31 31.77 0.10 4.80
CA ARG A 31 30.90 0.61 3.71
C ARG A 31 30.21 1.93 4.07
N PHE A 32 29.81 2.08 5.33
CA PHE A 32 29.17 3.29 5.82
C PHE A 32 30.17 4.44 5.93
N GLU A 33 31.39 4.18 6.41
CA GLU A 33 32.50 5.16 6.43
C GLU A 33 32.86 5.63 5.01
N ASN A 34 32.98 4.70 4.07
CA ASN A 34 33.29 4.98 2.67
C ASN A 34 32.17 5.74 1.95
N LEU A 35 30.90 5.49 2.30
CA LEU A 35 29.77 6.29 1.81
C LEU A 35 29.76 7.68 2.45
N ALA A 36 29.98 7.77 3.76
CA ALA A 36 30.03 9.03 4.48
C ALA A 36 31.16 9.94 3.95
N GLY A 37 32.36 9.39 3.71
CA GLY A 37 33.47 10.13 3.10
C GLY A 37 33.10 10.69 1.73
N ARG A 38 32.47 9.86 0.87
CA ARG A 38 32.02 10.30 -0.47
C ARG A 38 30.97 11.41 -0.40
N VAL A 39 30.08 11.40 0.59
CA VAL A 39 29.08 12.47 0.78
C VAL A 39 29.73 13.74 1.35
N ALA A 40 30.65 13.59 2.30
CA ALA A 40 31.38 14.71 2.89
C ALA A 40 32.27 15.45 1.89
N ASP A 41 32.82 14.74 0.90
CA ASP A 41 33.65 15.32 -0.17
C ASP A 41 32.85 16.07 -1.25
N ILE A 42 31.51 16.05 -1.20
CA ILE A 42 30.69 16.84 -2.12
C ILE A 42 30.89 18.32 -1.77
N ARG A 43 31.69 19.00 -2.59
CA ARG A 43 31.92 20.45 -2.46
C ARG A 43 30.63 21.20 -2.77
N LEU A 44 29.98 21.67 -1.71
CA LEU A 44 28.91 22.65 -1.82
C LEU A 44 29.55 24.00 -2.14
N SER A 45 29.23 24.56 -3.30
CA SER A 45 29.61 25.93 -3.65
C SER A 45 28.75 26.89 -2.83
N THR A 46 29.11 27.14 -1.56
CA THR A 46 28.41 28.10 -0.70
C THR A 46 28.89 29.53 -0.88
N ASN A 47 29.80 29.78 -1.82
CA ASN A 47 30.34 31.12 -2.10
C ASN A 47 29.70 31.71 -3.36
N ALA A 48 28.43 32.10 -3.26
CA ALA A 48 27.99 33.29 -3.98
C ALA A 48 28.45 34.49 -3.15
N SER A 49 29.74 34.81 -3.25
CA SER A 49 30.26 36.10 -2.79
C SER A 49 29.47 37.20 -3.50
N HIS A 50 28.90 38.11 -2.72
CA HIS A 50 27.93 39.11 -3.16
C HIS A 50 28.50 40.25 -4.03
N ASP A 51 29.70 40.09 -4.61
CA ASP A 51 30.38 41.13 -5.36
C ASP A 51 31.19 40.55 -6.53
N ALA A 52 30.53 40.30 -7.67
CA ALA A 52 31.07 40.47 -9.03
C ALA A 52 30.06 39.98 -10.08
N PRO A 53 29.81 40.72 -11.17
CA PRO A 53 28.98 40.22 -12.26
C PRO A 53 29.83 39.30 -13.14
N VAL A 54 29.88 38.01 -12.82
CA VAL A 54 30.33 36.99 -13.77
C VAL A 54 29.11 36.56 -14.56
N ALA A 55 29.04 36.93 -15.82
CA ALA A 55 28.02 36.45 -16.75
C ALA A 55 28.16 34.93 -16.89
N ALA A 56 27.34 34.18 -16.14
CA ALA A 56 27.24 32.75 -16.30
C ALA A 56 26.68 32.42 -17.70
N PRO A 57 27.25 31.44 -18.43
CA PRO A 57 26.70 31.02 -19.70
C PRO A 57 25.26 30.53 -19.52
N LYS A 58 24.36 30.98 -20.40
CA LYS A 58 22.95 30.60 -20.36
C LYS A 58 22.85 29.10 -20.55
N GLY A 59 22.28 28.37 -19.59
CA GLY A 59 22.20 26.90 -19.59
C GLY A 59 21.53 26.25 -20.81
N GLN A 60 20.96 27.04 -21.72
CA GLN A 60 20.43 26.60 -23.01
C GLN A 60 21.54 26.11 -23.96
N ASP A 61 22.75 26.67 -23.88
CA ASP A 61 23.88 26.29 -24.75
C ASP A 61 24.52 24.95 -24.33
N ALA A 62 24.15 24.42 -23.16
CA ALA A 62 24.71 23.19 -22.58
C ALA A 62 23.81 21.95 -22.75
N GLY A 63 22.72 22.04 -23.54
CA GLY A 63 21.77 20.93 -23.73
C GLY A 63 21.03 20.52 -22.45
N LEU A 64 21.10 21.35 -21.41
CA LEU A 64 20.42 21.12 -20.15
C LEU A 64 18.92 21.40 -20.33
N ARG A 65 18.08 20.59 -19.67
CA ARG A 65 16.62 20.79 -19.63
C ARG A 65 16.34 22.27 -19.31
N GLN A 66 15.31 22.83 -19.94
CA GLN A 66 14.87 24.19 -19.66
C GLN A 66 14.83 24.43 -18.14
N ALA A 67 15.30 25.60 -17.71
CA ALA A 67 15.35 25.95 -16.30
C ALA A 67 13.99 25.66 -15.64
N LEU A 68 14.02 24.84 -14.59
CA LEU A 68 12.83 24.48 -13.82
C LEU A 68 12.15 25.77 -13.35
N ARG A 69 10.91 26.01 -13.81
CA ARG A 69 10.11 27.12 -13.32
C ARG A 69 9.50 26.70 -11.99
N VAL A 70 9.93 27.36 -10.93
CA VAL A 70 9.36 27.18 -9.59
C VAL A 70 8.41 28.35 -9.37
N GLU A 71 7.13 28.04 -9.29
CA GLU A 71 6.08 28.99 -8.95
C GLU A 71 5.43 28.54 -7.64
N VAL A 72 5.24 29.47 -6.71
CA VAL A 72 4.52 29.20 -5.47
C VAL A 72 3.04 29.41 -5.75
N LEU A 73 2.29 28.32 -5.78
CA LEU A 73 0.84 28.33 -5.92
C LEU A 73 0.18 28.23 -4.56
N ASP A 74 -1.00 28.84 -4.45
CA ASP A 74 -1.93 28.55 -3.36
C ASP A 74 -2.31 27.05 -3.38
N PRO A 75 -2.51 26.39 -2.22
CA PRO A 75 -2.85 24.97 -2.18
C PRO A 75 -4.01 24.58 -3.10
N HIS A 76 -5.06 25.40 -3.21
CA HIS A 76 -6.19 25.08 -4.09
C HIS A 76 -5.82 25.22 -5.57
N ALA A 77 -5.06 26.27 -5.92
CA ALA A 77 -4.57 26.46 -7.28
C ALA A 77 -3.66 25.30 -7.73
N LEU A 78 -2.90 24.70 -6.81
CA LEU A 78 -2.05 23.54 -7.11
C LEU A 78 -2.90 22.32 -7.49
N TRP A 79 -3.97 22.05 -6.74
CA TRP A 79 -4.88 20.94 -7.04
C TRP A 79 -5.65 21.19 -8.34
N ASP A 80 -6.10 22.42 -8.58
CA ASP A 80 -6.81 22.79 -9.82
C ASP A 80 -5.91 22.70 -11.06
N ALA A 81 -4.64 23.09 -10.97
CA ALA A 81 -3.69 22.97 -12.07
C ALA A 81 -3.41 21.51 -12.46
N ARG A 82 -3.45 20.60 -11.47
CA ARG A 82 -3.32 19.15 -11.71
C ARG A 82 -4.56 18.59 -12.40
N ASP A 83 -5.74 18.99 -11.95
CA ASP A 83 -7.01 18.38 -12.37
C ASP A 83 -7.60 19.07 -13.63
N GLY A 84 -7.21 20.32 -13.92
CA GLY A 84 -7.71 21.11 -15.05
C GLY A 84 -7.41 20.52 -16.43
N GLY A 85 -6.28 19.83 -16.59
CA GLY A 85 -5.97 19.08 -17.82
C GLY A 85 -6.79 17.79 -17.97
N LEU A 86 -7.19 17.19 -16.85
CA LEU A 86 -8.00 15.96 -16.83
C LEU A 86 -9.49 16.26 -17.04
N ARG A 87 -9.95 17.41 -16.55
CA ARG A 87 -11.35 17.83 -16.65
C ARG A 87 -11.83 17.98 -18.09
N GLY A 88 -11.04 18.60 -18.98
CA GLY A 88 -11.38 18.70 -20.40
C GLY A 88 -11.43 17.36 -21.12
N VAL A 89 -10.58 16.40 -20.73
CA VAL A 89 -10.58 15.03 -21.28
C VAL A 89 -11.79 14.24 -20.79
N ILE A 90 -12.16 14.40 -19.52
CA ILE A 90 -13.36 13.77 -18.94
C ILE A 90 -14.63 14.36 -19.56
N GLU A 91 -14.73 15.69 -19.72
CA GLU A 91 -15.88 16.35 -20.33
C GLU A 91 -16.04 15.95 -21.81
N ALA A 92 -14.94 15.79 -22.55
CA ALA A 92 -14.97 15.30 -23.94
C ALA A 92 -15.33 13.80 -24.05
N ALA A 93 -14.94 12.98 -23.07
CA ALA A 93 -15.23 11.55 -23.04
C ALA A 93 -16.60 11.20 -22.42
N ALA A 94 -17.19 12.12 -21.65
CA ALA A 94 -18.44 11.93 -20.92
C ALA A 94 -19.62 11.41 -21.77
N PRO A 95 -19.93 11.96 -22.97
CA PRO A 95 -21.06 11.46 -23.75
C PRO A 95 -20.83 10.01 -24.25
N ALA A 96 -19.62 9.67 -24.66
CA ALA A 96 -19.29 8.32 -25.12
C ALA A 96 -19.35 7.27 -23.99
N VAL A 97 -18.93 7.66 -22.78
CA VAL A 97 -19.03 6.80 -21.58
C VAL A 97 -20.47 6.65 -21.13
N ALA A 98 -21.28 7.72 -21.20
CA ALA A 98 -22.70 7.67 -20.85
C ALA A 98 -23.50 6.76 -21.80
N GLU A 99 -23.24 6.82 -23.11
CA GLU A 99 -23.87 5.92 -24.09
C GLU A 99 -23.43 4.47 -23.91
N ALA A 100 -22.15 4.21 -23.62
CA ALA A 100 -21.64 2.87 -23.35
C ALA A 100 -22.18 2.28 -22.03
N ALA A 101 -22.47 3.11 -21.03
CA ALA A 101 -22.97 2.70 -19.73
C ALA A 101 -24.50 2.59 -19.66
N ALA A 102 -25.24 3.17 -20.62
CA ALA A 102 -26.70 3.15 -20.66
C ALA A 102 -27.34 1.76 -20.41
N PRO A 103 -26.93 0.67 -21.10
CA PRO A 103 -27.52 -0.65 -20.84
C PRO A 103 -27.21 -1.18 -19.43
N ALA A 104 -26.02 -0.88 -18.89
CA ALA A 104 -25.65 -1.27 -17.52
C ALA A 104 -26.42 -0.48 -16.46
N ILE A 105 -26.71 0.80 -16.71
CA ILE A 105 -27.52 1.66 -15.82
C ILE A 105 -28.98 1.20 -15.84
N VAL A 106 -29.53 0.84 -17.00
CA VAL A 106 -30.90 0.32 -17.12
C VAL A 106 -31.03 -1.04 -16.43
N GLN A 107 -30.03 -1.92 -16.54
CA GLN A 107 -30.01 -3.18 -15.80
C GLN A 107 -29.84 -2.98 -14.29
N ALA A 108 -28.97 -2.06 -13.86
CA ALA A 108 -28.81 -1.73 -12.44
C ALA A 108 -30.09 -1.13 -11.84
N ALA A 109 -30.79 -0.27 -12.58
CA ALA A 109 -32.08 0.28 -12.17
C ALA A 109 -33.16 -0.80 -12.10
N SER A 110 -33.19 -1.72 -13.07
CA SER A 110 -34.14 -2.86 -13.08
C SER A 110 -33.87 -3.82 -11.91
N ASP A 111 -32.60 -4.15 -11.65
CA ASP A 111 -32.18 -4.97 -10.51
C ASP A 111 -32.53 -4.30 -9.17
N GLN A 112 -32.36 -2.98 -9.06
CA GLN A 112 -32.71 -2.23 -7.87
C GLN A 112 -34.23 -2.22 -7.65
N VAL A 113 -35.02 -2.06 -8.71
CA VAL A 113 -36.48 -2.18 -8.65
C VAL A 113 -36.90 -3.60 -8.26
N SER A 114 -36.33 -4.65 -8.87
CA SER A 114 -36.62 -6.04 -8.53
C SER A 114 -36.24 -6.40 -7.10
N ARG A 115 -35.11 -5.88 -6.59
CA ARG A 115 -34.70 -6.03 -5.18
C ARG A 115 -35.66 -5.32 -4.25
N SER A 116 -36.06 -4.09 -4.58
CA SER A 116 -37.01 -3.31 -3.79
C SER A 116 -38.38 -4.01 -3.70
N VAL A 117 -38.92 -4.52 -4.80
CA VAL A 117 -40.17 -5.30 -4.82
C VAL A 117 -40.05 -6.59 -4.02
N SER A 118 -38.90 -7.27 -4.08
CA SER A 118 -38.63 -8.48 -3.30
C SER A 118 -38.48 -8.20 -1.80
N GLU A 119 -38.00 -7.01 -1.44
CA GLU A 119 -37.85 -6.55 -0.05
C GLU A 119 -39.19 -6.15 0.57
N HIS A 120 -40.11 -5.60 -0.23
CA HIS A 120 -41.47 -5.20 0.22
C HIS A 120 -42.47 -6.37 0.31
N LEU A 121 -42.14 -7.55 -0.22
CA LEU A 121 -42.99 -8.75 -0.17
C LEU A 121 -42.49 -9.81 0.83
N ARG A 122 -41.57 -9.46 1.73
CA ARG A 122 -41.03 -10.38 2.73
C ARG A 122 -41.96 -10.49 3.94
N PRO A 123 -42.33 -11.70 4.42
CA PRO A 123 -42.97 -11.86 5.72
C PRO A 123 -42.07 -11.24 6.79
N ALA A 124 -42.66 -10.49 7.72
CA ALA A 124 -41.95 -9.75 8.75
C ALA A 124 -41.28 -10.69 9.78
N VAL A 125 -40.12 -11.27 9.44
CA VAL A 125 -39.14 -11.79 10.40
C VAL A 125 -37.73 -11.65 9.81
N SER A 126 -36.82 -11.16 10.66
CA SER A 126 -35.36 -11.03 10.51
C SER A 126 -34.85 -9.72 9.93
N THR A 127 -34.36 -8.89 10.85
CA THR A 127 -33.44 -7.77 10.66
C THR A 127 -32.33 -8.11 9.66
N PRO A 128 -31.93 -7.16 8.78
CA PRO A 128 -30.77 -7.36 7.91
C PRO A 128 -29.51 -7.48 8.77
N VAL A 129 -28.89 -8.65 8.78
CA VAL A 129 -27.54 -8.85 9.30
C VAL A 129 -26.61 -8.05 8.40
N ARG A 130 -26.22 -6.83 8.84
CA ARG A 130 -25.16 -6.04 8.21
C ARG A 130 -23.93 -6.93 7.97
N PRO A 131 -23.18 -6.73 6.88
CA PRO A 131 -21.95 -7.48 6.66
C PRO A 131 -21.03 -7.33 7.89
N ALA A 132 -20.61 -8.44 8.46
CA ALA A 132 -19.67 -8.46 9.57
C ALA A 132 -18.34 -7.90 9.07
N ALA A 133 -17.88 -6.80 9.69
CA ALA A 133 -16.51 -6.33 9.51
C ALA A 133 -15.55 -7.39 10.07
N VAL A 134 -14.51 -7.70 9.31
CA VAL A 134 -13.42 -8.54 9.81
C VAL A 134 -12.36 -7.63 10.39
N ILE A 135 -12.22 -7.64 11.70
CA ILE A 135 -11.15 -6.95 12.41
C ILE A 135 -10.00 -7.93 12.63
N GLN A 136 -8.77 -7.46 12.44
CA GLN A 136 -7.60 -8.15 12.98
C GLN A 136 -7.48 -7.74 14.46
N LEU A 137 -6.93 -8.61 15.32
CA LEU A 137 -6.64 -8.35 16.75
C LEU A 137 -5.16 -8.52 17.08
N GLY A 138 -4.38 -9.16 16.20
CA GLY A 138 -2.93 -9.24 16.33
C GLY A 138 -2.28 -9.97 15.15
N ALA A 139 -0.95 -9.87 15.09
CA ALA A 139 -0.10 -10.71 14.27
C ALA A 139 0.93 -11.39 15.18
N PHE A 140 0.91 -12.72 15.18
CA PHE A 140 1.68 -13.55 16.11
C PHE A 140 2.72 -14.39 15.36
N SER A 141 3.78 -14.81 16.04
CA SER A 141 4.86 -15.62 15.45
C SER A 141 4.44 -17.07 15.20
N SER A 142 3.36 -17.54 15.83
CA SER A 142 2.86 -18.91 15.72
C SER A 142 1.35 -18.97 15.98
N GLU A 143 0.72 -20.07 15.57
CA GLU A 143 -0.70 -20.29 15.86
C GLU A 143 -0.94 -20.51 17.36
N ALA A 144 -0.01 -21.17 18.06
CA ALA A 144 -0.10 -21.37 19.50
C ALA A 144 -0.16 -20.04 20.27
N SER A 145 0.76 -19.12 19.96
CA SER A 145 0.78 -17.78 20.58
C SER A 145 -0.47 -16.95 20.24
N ALA A 146 -1.02 -17.12 19.03
CA ALA A 146 -2.29 -16.49 18.66
C ALA A 146 -3.47 -17.04 19.47
N ARG A 147 -3.52 -18.36 19.72
CA ARG A 147 -4.57 -18.99 20.55
C ARG A 147 -4.46 -18.54 22.01
N GLU A 148 -3.25 -18.49 22.56
CA GLU A 148 -3.02 -17.96 23.92
C GLU A 148 -3.48 -16.50 24.04
N ALA A 149 -3.20 -15.67 23.03
CA ALA A 149 -3.71 -14.30 22.99
C ALA A 149 -5.24 -14.25 22.94
N TRP A 150 -5.88 -15.09 22.13
CA TRP A 150 -7.34 -15.20 22.10
C TRP A 150 -7.92 -15.60 23.47
N THR A 151 -7.33 -16.57 24.15
CA THR A 151 -7.73 -16.95 25.51
C THR A 151 -7.63 -15.76 26.47
N ARG A 152 -6.55 -14.99 26.42
CA ARG A 152 -6.40 -13.78 27.26
C ARG A 152 -7.47 -12.73 26.95
N PHE A 153 -7.80 -12.49 25.69
CA PHE A 153 -8.84 -11.53 25.32
C PHE A 153 -10.23 -11.98 25.77
N SER A 154 -10.58 -13.24 25.51
CA SER A 154 -11.90 -13.83 25.81
C SER A 154 -12.15 -14.08 27.31
N THR A 155 -11.10 -14.12 28.12
CA THR A 155 -11.20 -14.25 29.59
C THR A 155 -10.94 -12.95 30.34
N GLY A 156 -10.34 -11.96 29.69
CA GLY A 156 -9.97 -10.68 30.28
C GLY A 156 -10.99 -9.56 30.00
N ALA A 157 -10.47 -8.33 29.91
CA ALA A 157 -11.28 -7.11 29.76
C ALA A 157 -12.14 -7.09 28.48
N ALA A 158 -11.75 -7.82 27.43
CA ALA A 158 -12.50 -7.89 26.17
C ALA A 158 -13.58 -8.98 26.16
N ARG A 159 -13.76 -9.75 27.26
CA ARG A 159 -14.70 -10.88 27.32
C ARG A 159 -16.10 -10.52 26.82
N ALA A 160 -16.68 -9.43 27.34
CA ALA A 160 -18.03 -9.03 26.97
C ALA A 160 -18.15 -8.63 25.49
N ALA A 161 -17.15 -7.93 24.96
CA ALA A 161 -17.13 -7.49 23.56
C ALA A 161 -16.87 -8.65 22.57
N LEU A 162 -16.24 -9.73 23.04
CA LEU A 162 -15.92 -10.92 22.25
C LEU A 162 -16.93 -12.07 22.43
N ASP A 163 -17.96 -11.88 23.26
CA ASP A 163 -18.93 -12.94 23.54
C ASP A 163 -19.67 -13.37 22.28
N GLY A 164 -19.79 -14.67 22.07
CA GLY A 164 -20.36 -15.25 20.85
C GLY A 164 -19.54 -15.06 19.57
N LEU A 165 -18.38 -14.40 19.62
CA LEU A 165 -17.50 -14.23 18.47
C LEU A 165 -16.49 -15.38 18.36
N SER A 166 -16.13 -15.72 17.12
CA SER A 166 -15.16 -16.79 16.83
C SER A 166 -13.87 -16.23 16.23
N PRO A 167 -12.69 -16.69 16.70
CA PRO A 167 -11.42 -16.29 16.11
C PRO A 167 -11.16 -17.00 14.79
N ARG A 168 -10.43 -16.34 13.90
CA ARG A 168 -9.82 -16.92 12.70
C ARG A 168 -8.32 -16.74 12.78
N PHE A 169 -7.58 -17.83 12.65
CA PHE A 169 -6.12 -17.84 12.64
C PHE A 169 -5.63 -17.99 11.19
N GLU A 170 -5.12 -16.90 10.62
CA GLU A 170 -4.72 -16.88 9.22
C GLU A 170 -3.18 -16.86 9.11
N PRO A 171 -2.55 -17.97 8.67
CA PRO A 171 -1.12 -17.99 8.44
C PRO A 171 -0.77 -17.12 7.23
N VAL A 172 0.21 -16.25 7.39
CA VAL A 172 0.69 -15.35 6.34
C VAL A 172 2.22 -15.31 6.32
N THR A 173 2.80 -14.99 5.17
CA THR A 173 4.23 -14.69 5.05
C THR A 173 4.37 -13.23 4.67
N VAL A 174 5.13 -12.47 5.46
CA VAL A 174 5.41 -11.04 5.25
C VAL A 174 6.92 -10.88 5.32
N ASP A 175 7.54 -10.36 4.25
CA ASP A 175 8.99 -10.16 4.16
C ASP A 175 9.81 -11.42 4.52
N GLY A 176 9.36 -12.59 4.05
CA GLY A 176 9.99 -13.88 4.33
C GLY A 176 9.75 -14.43 5.74
N ARG A 177 9.04 -13.70 6.61
CA ARG A 177 8.69 -14.14 7.97
C ARG A 177 7.28 -14.74 7.99
N ARG A 178 7.16 -15.93 8.57
CA ARG A 178 5.85 -16.55 8.82
C ARG A 178 5.22 -15.94 10.06
N LEU A 179 3.98 -15.49 9.93
CA LEU A 179 3.15 -14.93 10.99
C LEU A 179 1.75 -15.57 10.96
N VAL A 180 0.98 -15.38 12.02
CA VAL A 180 -0.43 -15.75 12.11
C VAL A 180 -1.23 -14.51 12.48
N ARG A 181 -2.12 -14.07 11.59
CA ARG A 181 -3.06 -12.98 11.85
C ARG A 181 -4.26 -13.54 12.60
N LEU A 182 -4.52 -13.02 13.80
CA LEU A 182 -5.74 -13.30 14.55
C LEU A 182 -6.81 -12.33 14.10
N LYS A 183 -7.92 -12.85 13.56
CA LYS A 183 -9.05 -12.05 13.06
C LYS A 183 -10.35 -12.47 13.73
N VAL A 184 -11.32 -11.55 13.78
CA VAL A 184 -12.67 -11.79 14.28
C VAL A 184 -13.67 -11.12 13.36
N GLY A 185 -14.76 -11.82 13.04
CA GLY A 185 -15.91 -11.20 12.39
C GLY A 185 -16.83 -10.57 13.42
N ALA A 186 -17.08 -9.27 13.32
CA ALA A 186 -17.95 -8.52 14.22
C ALA A 186 -18.80 -7.51 13.44
N PRO A 187 -19.99 -7.12 13.92
CA PRO A 187 -20.71 -5.98 13.35
C PRO A 187 -19.82 -4.74 13.30
N ALA A 188 -19.84 -3.98 12.19
CA ALA A 188 -18.98 -2.81 12.05
C ALA A 188 -19.18 -1.75 13.16
N ALA A 189 -20.38 -1.68 13.75
CA ALA A 189 -20.66 -0.80 14.89
C ALA A 189 -19.90 -1.17 16.18
N THR A 190 -19.51 -2.43 16.37
CA THR A 190 -18.85 -2.92 17.59
C THR A 190 -17.34 -3.11 17.42
N ALA A 191 -16.81 -3.02 16.20
CA ALA A 191 -15.38 -3.17 15.89
C ALA A 191 -14.47 -2.27 16.77
N ALA A 192 -14.85 -1.00 16.94
CA ALA A 192 -14.10 -0.02 17.73
C ALA A 192 -14.04 -0.38 19.22
N GLU A 193 -15.18 -0.84 19.74
CA GLU A 193 -15.30 -1.28 21.13
C GLU A 193 -14.44 -2.51 21.38
N ILE A 194 -14.45 -3.48 20.47
CA ILE A 194 -13.63 -4.68 20.58
C ILE A 194 -12.14 -4.33 20.62
N CYS A 195 -11.65 -3.47 19.71
CA CYS A 195 -10.25 -3.06 19.68
C CYS A 195 -9.81 -2.33 20.95
N ARG A 196 -10.67 -1.44 21.47
CA ARG A 196 -10.43 -0.72 22.71
C ARG A 196 -10.45 -1.64 23.93
N ALA A 197 -11.43 -2.53 24.03
CA ALA A 197 -11.55 -3.48 25.14
C ALA A 197 -10.40 -4.50 25.15
N ALA A 198 -9.93 -4.92 23.97
CA ALA A 198 -8.77 -5.78 23.80
C ALA A 198 -7.43 -5.05 23.97
N GLN A 199 -7.44 -3.72 24.18
CA GLN A 199 -6.26 -2.86 24.31
C GLN A 199 -5.25 -3.08 23.16
N VAL A 200 -5.77 -3.29 21.96
CA VAL A 200 -4.94 -3.51 20.77
C VAL A 200 -4.47 -2.15 20.25
N ASN A 201 -3.23 -1.82 20.53
CA ASN A 201 -2.59 -0.55 20.12
C ASN A 201 -2.08 -0.57 18.67
N ASP A 202 -2.74 -1.33 17.79
CA ASP A 202 -2.31 -1.46 16.41
C ASP A 202 -3.17 -0.56 15.50
N PRO A 203 -2.54 0.26 14.62
CA PRO A 203 -3.25 1.09 13.66
C PRO A 203 -4.33 0.35 12.85
N TRP A 204 -4.14 -0.94 12.54
CA TRP A 204 -5.15 -1.70 11.78
C TRP A 204 -6.40 -2.07 12.60
N CYS A 205 -6.29 -2.21 13.93
CA CYS A 205 -7.45 -2.42 14.79
C CYS A 205 -8.19 -1.09 14.97
N ALA A 206 -7.43 -0.03 15.28
CA ALA A 206 -7.97 1.30 15.50
C ALA A 206 -8.60 1.92 14.23
N ALA A 207 -8.10 1.59 13.03
CA ALA A 207 -8.69 2.04 11.76
C ALA A 207 -10.03 1.35 11.45
N ALA A 208 -10.17 0.06 11.75
CA ALA A 208 -11.44 -0.65 11.58
C ALA A 208 -12.53 -0.20 12.57
N GLY A 209 -12.12 0.46 13.67
CA GLY A 209 -13.01 1.06 14.67
C GLY A 209 -13.39 2.53 14.44
N ARG A 210 -12.80 3.21 13.45
CA ARG A 210 -13.19 4.58 13.10
C ARG A 210 -14.18 4.51 11.93
N ALA A 211 -15.46 4.53 12.25
CA ALA A 211 -16.55 4.79 11.30
C ALA A 211 -16.94 6.27 11.41
#